data_AF-Q2IFE9-F1
#
_entry.id   AF-Q2IFE9-F1
#
_cell.length_a   1.000
_cell.length_b   1.000
_cell.length_c   1.000
_cell.angle_alpha   90.00
_cell.angle_beta   90.00
_cell.angle_gamma   90.00
#
_symmetry.space_group_name_H-M   'P 1'
#
loop_
_entity.id
_entity.type
_entity.pdbx_description
1 polymer ?
#
loop_
_entity_poly.entity_id
_entity_poly.type
_entity_poly.pdbx_seq_one_letter_code
_entity_poly.pdbx_strand_id
1 'polypeptide(L)'
;MSDSPKGAEPRGPQVPSSDDQLFRQVHPAHLHEGRIARIAFEVKERDQGLLSVSMASKTTPEAAFKHYTDGLKLASIGVYAVTCAECYTEALKVWEDPEVNPLPDPAHGIIDFREHLASRTEKKRKEAQLARLANDRGPVFKP
;
A
#
# COMPACT_ATOMS: atom_id res chain seq x y z
N MET A 1 -12.88 22.30 -22.78
CA MET A 1 -11.64 21.83 -22.15
C MET A 1 -12.06 21.16 -20.86
N SER A 2 -12.18 19.84 -20.88
CA SER A 2 -12.62 19.05 -19.74
C SER A 2 -11.42 18.78 -18.85
N ASP A 3 -11.29 19.51 -17.75
CA ASP A 3 -10.38 19.16 -16.66
C ASP A 3 -10.80 17.78 -16.13
N SER A 4 -10.02 16.76 -16.48
CA SER A 4 -10.01 15.53 -15.70
C SER A 4 -9.62 15.91 -14.26
N PRO A 5 -10.29 15.41 -13.22
CA PRO A 5 -9.90 15.72 -11.86
C PRO A 5 -8.47 15.20 -11.65
N LYS A 6 -7.56 16.13 -11.30
CA LYS A 6 -6.28 15.78 -10.67
C LYS A 6 -6.56 14.75 -9.58
N GLY A 7 -5.85 13.63 -9.60
CA GLY A 7 -6.07 12.58 -8.62
C GLY A 7 -6.00 13.13 -7.20
N ALA A 8 -6.85 12.61 -6.31
CA ALA A 8 -7.02 13.17 -4.97
C ALA A 8 -5.65 13.36 -4.30
N GLU A 9 -5.35 14.57 -3.86
CA GLU A 9 -4.09 14.81 -3.14
C GLU A 9 -4.12 14.08 -1.79
N PRO A 10 -2.97 13.55 -1.32
CA PRO A 10 -2.86 13.00 0.02
C PRO A 10 -3.43 13.95 1.08
N ARG A 11 -4.24 13.44 2.00
CA ARG A 11 -4.92 14.27 3.01
C ARG A 11 -4.02 14.65 4.19
N GLY A 12 -2.87 14.00 4.35
CA GLY A 12 -1.91 14.24 5.42
C GLY A 12 -0.49 14.54 4.93
N PRO A 13 0.46 14.75 5.85
CA PRO A 13 1.83 15.12 5.51
C PRO A 13 2.59 13.99 4.79
N GLN A 14 3.62 14.38 4.04
CA GLN A 14 4.61 13.42 3.53
C GLN A 14 5.37 12.82 4.70
N VAL A 15 5.50 11.49 4.71
CA VAL A 15 6.24 10.75 5.74
C VAL A 15 7.72 10.71 5.33
N PRO A 16 8.67 11.07 6.21
CA PRO A 16 10.09 10.97 5.92
C PRO A 16 10.52 9.50 5.79
N SER A 17 11.67 9.26 5.13
CA SER A 17 12.28 7.93 5.12
C SER A 17 12.57 7.46 6.54
N SER A 18 12.10 6.26 6.88
CA SER A 18 12.24 5.64 8.21
C SER A 18 12.08 4.12 8.12
N ASP A 19 12.34 3.41 9.21
CA ASP A 19 12.06 1.97 9.32
C ASP A 19 10.59 1.68 9.65
N ASP A 20 9.71 2.69 9.65
CA ASP A 20 8.28 2.49 9.88
C ASP A 20 7.70 1.57 8.80
N GLN A 21 6.94 0.57 9.24
CA GLN A 21 6.36 -0.41 8.35
C GLN A 21 5.05 0.09 7.75
N LEU A 22 4.87 -0.23 6.47
CA LEU A 22 3.67 0.04 5.69
C LEU A 22 2.98 -1.29 5.43
N PHE A 23 1.86 -1.50 6.10
CA PHE A 23 1.08 -2.72 6.06
C PHE A 23 0.23 -2.78 4.80
N ARG A 24 0.36 -3.89 4.08
CA ARG A 24 -0.41 -4.20 2.88
C ARG A 24 -1.27 -5.43 3.11
N GLN A 25 -2.57 -5.26 2.92
CA GLN A 25 -3.55 -6.33 2.93
C GLN A 25 -3.49 -7.09 1.60
N VAL A 26 -3.29 -8.41 1.65
CA VAL A 26 -3.10 -9.21 0.44
C VAL A 26 -4.33 -10.04 0.15
N HIS A 27 -4.94 -9.81 -1.02
CA HIS A 27 -6.10 -10.59 -1.47
C HIS A 27 -5.69 -12.06 -1.77
N PRO A 28 -6.54 -13.06 -1.47
CA PRO A 28 -6.23 -14.48 -1.72
C PRO A 28 -5.75 -14.81 -3.13
N ALA A 29 -6.36 -14.19 -4.14
CA ALA A 29 -5.99 -14.39 -5.55
C ALA A 29 -4.59 -13.88 -5.92
N HIS A 30 -3.91 -13.15 -5.03
CA HIS A 30 -2.56 -12.62 -5.26
C HIS A 30 -1.47 -13.50 -4.65
N LEU A 31 -1.83 -14.64 -4.06
CA LEU A 31 -0.89 -15.63 -3.54
C LEU A 31 -0.75 -16.79 -4.54
N HIS A 32 0.47 -17.07 -4.96
CA HIS A 32 0.81 -18.21 -5.82
C HIS A 32 1.99 -18.95 -5.22
N GLU A 33 1.85 -20.26 -5.02
CA GLU A 33 2.91 -21.13 -4.47
C GLU A 33 3.52 -20.60 -3.16
N GLY A 34 2.69 -20.03 -2.29
CA GLY A 34 3.11 -19.50 -0.99
C GLY A 34 3.81 -18.13 -1.05
N ARG A 35 3.90 -17.50 -2.22
CA ARG A 35 4.48 -16.16 -2.40
C ARG A 35 3.45 -15.18 -2.93
N ILE A 36 3.50 -13.94 -2.45
CA ILE A 36 2.65 -12.88 -2.99
C ILE A 36 3.19 -12.44 -4.33
N ALA A 37 2.30 -12.28 -5.31
CA ALA A 37 2.66 -11.80 -6.63
C ALA A 37 2.78 -10.27 -6.67
N ARG A 38 3.42 -9.73 -7.71
CA ARG A 38 3.50 -8.29 -8.01
C ARG A 38 2.15 -7.58 -7.85
N ILE A 39 1.06 -8.22 -8.27
CA ILE A 39 -0.29 -7.66 -8.23
C ILE A 39 -0.80 -7.33 -6.81
N ALA A 40 -0.15 -7.83 -5.76
CA ALA A 40 -0.40 -7.38 -4.39
C ALA A 40 -0.02 -5.89 -4.17
N PHE A 41 0.96 -5.39 -4.91
CA PHE A 41 1.44 -4.00 -4.90
C PHE A 41 1.10 -3.24 -6.19
N GLU A 42 0.24 -3.78 -7.05
CA GLU A 42 -0.14 -3.11 -8.30
C GLU A 42 -1.07 -1.92 -8.03
N VAL A 43 -0.73 -0.75 -8.59
CA VAL A 43 -1.65 0.40 -8.67
C VAL A 43 -2.49 0.28 -9.93
N LYS A 44 -3.81 0.16 -9.78
CA LYS A 44 -4.78 0.11 -10.88
C LYS A 44 -5.12 1.54 -11.32
N GLU A 45 -5.77 1.66 -12.47
CA GLU A 45 -6.19 2.96 -13.01
C GLU A 45 -7.09 3.74 -12.03
N ARG A 46 -8.03 3.03 -11.39
CA ARG A 46 -8.92 3.61 -10.36
C ARG A 46 -8.18 4.12 -9.12
N ASP A 47 -6.98 3.60 -8.87
CA ASP A 47 -6.16 3.99 -7.72
C ASP A 47 -5.40 5.30 -8.02
N GLN A 48 -5.42 5.79 -9.27
CA GLN A 48 -4.80 7.05 -9.70
C GLN A 48 -3.32 7.17 -9.33
N GLY A 49 -2.62 6.03 -9.22
CA GLY A 49 -1.22 5.95 -8.82
C GLY A 49 -0.98 5.97 -7.32
N LEU A 50 -2.01 5.87 -6.48
CA LEU A 50 -1.91 5.92 -5.01
C LEU A 50 -2.21 4.53 -4.43
N LEU A 51 -1.18 3.85 -3.91
CA LEU A 51 -1.32 2.52 -3.33
C LEU A 51 -1.60 2.61 -1.83
N SER A 52 -2.81 2.23 -1.41
CA SER A 52 -3.20 2.21 0.02
C SER A 52 -2.39 1.22 0.86
N VAL A 53 -1.99 1.68 2.04
CA VAL A 53 -1.30 0.94 3.11
C VAL A 53 -1.80 1.41 4.47
N SER A 54 -1.50 0.67 5.54
CA SER A 54 -1.68 1.14 6.92
C SER A 54 -0.33 1.36 7.59
N MET A 55 -0.17 2.46 8.34
CA MET A 55 1.09 2.82 8.99
C MET A 55 1.26 2.10 10.33
N ALA A 56 2.38 1.41 10.51
CA ALA A 56 2.68 0.68 11.73
C ALA A 56 2.84 1.59 12.97
N SER A 57 3.26 2.83 12.76
CA SER A 57 3.27 3.86 13.80
C SER A 57 1.88 4.21 14.37
N LYS A 58 0.79 3.83 13.68
CA LYS A 58 -0.60 4.18 14.05
C LYS A 58 -1.54 2.99 14.26
N THR A 59 -1.11 1.77 13.90
CA THR A 59 -1.91 0.56 14.06
C THR A 59 -1.02 -0.68 14.19
N THR A 60 -1.61 -1.82 14.55
CA THR A 60 -0.92 -3.11 14.54
C THR A 60 -1.29 -3.92 13.28
N PRO A 61 -0.49 -4.92 12.88
CA PRO A 61 -0.85 -5.80 11.77
C PRO A 61 -2.25 -6.45 11.93
N GLU A 62 -2.56 -6.96 13.12
CA GLU A 62 -3.86 -7.57 13.42
C GLU A 62 -5.01 -6.55 13.34
N ALA A 63 -4.83 -5.35 13.90
CA ALA A 63 -5.85 -4.31 13.85
C ALA A 63 -6.09 -3.81 12.42
N ALA A 64 -5.03 -3.62 11.62
CA ALA A 64 -5.14 -3.29 10.20
C ALA A 64 -5.87 -4.38 9.43
N PHE A 65 -5.58 -5.65 9.71
CA PHE A 65 -6.29 -6.78 9.11
C PHE A 65 -7.78 -6.75 9.44
N LYS A 66 -8.14 -6.65 10.73
CA LYS A 66 -9.55 -6.59 11.17
C LYS A 66 -10.28 -5.38 10.62
N HIS A 67 -9.64 -4.21 10.57
CA HIS A 67 -10.22 -3.02 9.94
C HIS A 67 -10.60 -3.31 8.48
N TYR A 68 -9.70 -3.94 7.72
CA TYR A 68 -9.91 -4.26 6.32
C TYR A 68 -10.95 -5.38 6.09
N THR A 69 -10.90 -6.45 6.88
CA THR A 69 -11.80 -7.61 6.70
C THR A 69 -13.14 -7.42 7.36
N ASP A 70 -13.16 -7.00 8.62
CA ASP A 70 -14.37 -6.94 9.43
C ASP A 70 -15.04 -5.57 9.28
N GLY A 71 -14.24 -4.51 9.16
CA GLY A 71 -14.73 -3.14 8.94
C GLY A 71 -15.18 -2.93 7.50
N LEU A 72 -14.25 -3.00 6.55
CA LEU A 72 -14.51 -2.72 5.13
C LEU A 72 -15.13 -3.91 4.36
N LYS A 73 -15.23 -5.09 4.98
CA LYS A 73 -15.79 -6.31 4.36
C LYS A 73 -15.02 -6.78 3.12
N LEU A 74 -13.70 -6.57 3.11
CA LEU A 74 -12.82 -6.97 2.00
C LEU A 74 -12.02 -8.24 2.34
N ALA A 75 -11.68 -9.04 1.33
CA ALA A 75 -10.94 -10.27 1.53
C ALA A 75 -9.43 -10.03 1.66
N SER A 76 -8.81 -10.65 2.67
CA SER A 76 -7.36 -10.66 2.89
C SER A 76 -6.91 -12.01 3.46
N ILE A 77 -5.74 -12.51 3.02
CA ILE A 77 -5.10 -13.72 3.60
C ILE A 77 -4.12 -13.38 4.73
N GLY A 78 -3.89 -12.11 4.99
CA GLY A 78 -2.94 -11.64 5.98
C GLY A 78 -2.33 -10.31 5.59
N VAL A 79 -1.41 -9.86 6.45
CA VAL A 79 -0.71 -8.59 6.29
C VAL A 79 0.73 -8.85 5.92
N TYR A 80 1.18 -8.16 4.88
CA TYR A 80 2.58 -8.08 4.49
C TYR A 80 3.07 -6.65 4.71
N ALA A 81 4.38 -6.45 4.73
CA ALA A 81 4.93 -5.13 4.96
C ALA A 81 6.10 -4.83 4.02
N VAL A 82 6.25 -3.54 3.71
CA VAL A 82 7.50 -2.88 3.29
C VAL A 82 7.79 -1.75 4.28
N THR A 83 8.98 -1.16 4.29
CA THR A 83 9.26 0.03 5.12
C THR A 83 9.16 1.32 4.30
N CYS A 84 9.03 2.45 4.98
CA CYS A 84 9.19 3.76 4.34
C CYS A 84 10.55 3.85 3.62
N ALA A 85 11.65 3.47 4.27
CA ALA A 85 12.99 3.52 3.67
C ALA A 85 13.13 2.66 2.39
N GLU A 86 12.48 1.50 2.34
CA GLU A 86 12.41 0.66 1.14
C GLU A 86 11.67 1.35 -0.01
N CYS A 87 10.56 2.06 0.28
CA CYS A 87 9.85 2.86 -0.70
C CYS A 87 10.73 4.00 -1.24
N TYR A 88 11.45 4.70 -0.35
CA TYR A 88 12.37 5.77 -0.74
C TYR A 88 13.55 5.28 -1.57
N THR A 89 14.06 4.07 -1.32
CA THR A 89 15.08 3.42 -2.17
C THR A 89 14.57 3.22 -3.59
N GLU A 90 13.27 2.95 -3.74
CA GLU A 90 12.58 2.88 -5.03
C GLU A 90 12.07 4.23 -5.54
N ALA A 91 12.51 5.35 -4.96
CA ALA A 91 12.04 6.70 -5.30
C ALA A 91 10.52 6.85 -5.26
N LEU A 92 9.87 6.16 -4.32
CA LEU A 92 8.44 6.28 -4.03
C LEU A 92 8.24 7.11 -2.77
N LYS A 93 7.39 8.14 -2.86
CA LYS A 93 7.02 8.96 -1.71
C LYS A 93 5.92 8.26 -0.92
N VAL A 94 5.90 8.50 0.39
CA VAL A 94 4.89 7.96 1.31
C VAL A 94 4.18 9.12 1.97
N TRP A 95 2.87 9.03 2.10
CA TRP A 95 2.05 10.07 2.71
C TRP A 95 1.08 9.48 3.72
N GLU A 96 0.80 10.25 4.76
CA GLU A 96 -0.40 10.03 5.55
C GLU A 96 -1.62 10.39 4.71
N ASP A 97 -2.68 9.58 4.82
CA ASP A 97 -3.91 9.82 4.09
C ASP A 97 -5.12 9.35 4.91
N PRO A 98 -5.31 9.87 6.15
CA PRO A 98 -6.35 9.35 7.03
C PRO A 98 -7.72 9.40 6.35
N GLU A 99 -8.46 8.29 6.45
CA GLU A 99 -9.82 8.19 5.90
C GLU A 99 -10.83 8.49 7.01
N VAL A 100 -11.89 9.21 6.67
CA VAL A 100 -13.02 9.47 7.59
C VAL A 100 -14.30 8.74 7.20
N ASN A 101 -14.41 8.34 5.93
CA ASN A 101 -15.55 7.63 5.36
C ASN A 101 -15.03 6.56 4.38
N PRO A 102 -15.72 5.41 4.23
CA PRO A 102 -16.94 5.02 4.94
C PRO A 102 -16.71 4.53 6.37
N LEU A 103 -15.46 4.25 6.75
CA LEU A 103 -15.04 3.84 8.08
C LEU A 103 -13.78 4.64 8.45
N PRO A 104 -13.72 5.31 9.63
CA PRO A 104 -12.54 6.04 10.02
C PRO A 104 -11.29 5.16 10.11
N ASP A 105 -10.24 5.55 9.38
CA ASP A 105 -8.92 4.92 9.38
C ASP A 105 -7.83 5.98 9.56
N PRO A 106 -7.46 6.32 10.80
CA PRO A 106 -6.37 7.27 11.05
C PRO A 106 -4.99 6.72 10.66
N ALA A 107 -4.87 5.39 10.49
CA ALA A 107 -3.64 4.72 10.10
C ALA A 107 -3.48 4.61 8.58
N HIS A 108 -4.49 5.00 7.79
CA HIS A 108 -4.39 4.96 6.34
C HIS A 108 -3.26 5.86 5.82
N GLY A 109 -2.50 5.30 4.89
CA GLY A 109 -1.42 5.95 4.19
C GLY A 109 -1.35 5.49 2.75
N ILE A 110 -0.54 6.16 1.95
CA ILE A 110 -0.38 5.85 0.54
C ILE A 110 1.09 5.85 0.12
N ILE A 111 1.44 4.89 -0.74
CA ILE A 111 2.68 4.91 -1.52
C ILE A 111 2.36 5.53 -2.87
N ASP A 112 3.06 6.61 -3.22
CA ASP A 112 2.78 7.43 -4.39
C ASP A 112 3.61 7.02 -5.61
N PHE A 113 2.94 6.48 -6.63
CA PHE A 113 3.51 6.07 -7.90
C PHE A 113 3.33 7.11 -9.02
N ARG A 114 2.72 8.28 -8.76
CA ARG A 114 2.33 9.25 -9.80
C ARG A 114 3.51 9.68 -10.68
N GLU A 115 4.69 9.86 -10.10
CA GLU A 115 5.93 10.20 -10.83
C GLU A 115 6.42 9.10 -11.79
N HIS A 116 5.92 7.87 -11.65
CA HIS A 116 6.38 6.69 -12.38
C HIS A 116 5.33 6.12 -13.34
N LEU A 117 4.16 6.77 -13.47
CA LEU A 117 3.06 6.28 -14.31
C LEU A 117 3.36 6.36 -15.82
N ALA A 118 4.25 7.26 -16.24
CA ALA A 118 4.62 7.44 -17.65
C ALA A 118 5.32 6.20 -18.25
N SER A 119 6.02 5.41 -17.42
CA SER A 119 6.72 4.20 -17.85
C SER A 119 6.11 2.96 -17.21
N ARG A 120 5.38 2.19 -18.03
CA ARG A 120 4.78 0.91 -17.61
C ARG A 120 5.83 -0.08 -17.11
N THR A 121 7.04 -0.04 -17.69
CA THR A 121 8.16 -0.91 -17.29
C THR A 121 8.69 -0.52 -15.91
N GLU A 122 8.96 0.76 -15.67
CA GLU A 122 9.45 1.24 -14.37
C GLU A 122 8.42 1.01 -13.26
N LYS A 123 7.15 1.32 -13.52
CA LYS A 123 6.06 1.02 -12.59
C LYS A 123 6.05 -0.47 -12.21
N LYS A 124 6.03 -1.37 -13.19
CA LYS A 124 6.02 -2.83 -12.93
C LYS A 124 7.25 -3.30 -12.17
N ARG A 125 8.42 -2.72 -12.45
CA ARG A 125 9.68 -3.01 -11.75
C ARG A 125 9.56 -2.67 -10.27
N LYS A 126 9.03 -1.49 -9.94
CA LYS A 126 8.83 -1.03 -8.55
C LYS A 126 7.81 -1.88 -7.81
N GLU A 127 6.66 -2.18 -8.42
CA GLU A 127 5.66 -3.08 -7.82
C GLU A 127 6.24 -4.47 -7.54
N ALA A 128 7.05 -5.00 -8.47
CA ALA A 128 7.70 -6.30 -8.30
C ALA A 128 8.75 -6.27 -7.19
N GLN A 129 9.50 -5.16 -7.08
CA GLN A 129 10.46 -4.99 -6.01
C GLN A 129 9.80 -4.91 -4.64
N LEU A 130 8.71 -4.16 -4.47
CA LEU A 130 7.96 -4.12 -3.21
C LEU A 130 7.41 -5.50 -2.84
N ALA A 131 6.85 -6.23 -3.80
CA ALA A 131 6.39 -7.60 -3.58
C ALA A 131 7.55 -8.54 -3.18
N ARG A 132 8.74 -8.38 -3.77
CA ARG A 132 9.94 -9.15 -3.40
C ARG A 132 10.35 -8.87 -1.96
N LEU A 133 10.49 -7.59 -1.57
CA LEU A 133 10.86 -7.19 -0.20
C LEU A 133 9.86 -7.72 0.84
N ALA A 134 8.56 -7.61 0.55
CA ALA A 134 7.51 -8.15 1.38
C ALA A 134 7.55 -9.69 1.49
N ASN A 135 7.85 -10.40 0.40
CA ASN A 135 8.05 -11.86 0.44
C ASN A 135 9.29 -12.25 1.26
N ASP A 136 10.40 -11.53 1.10
CA ASP A 136 11.66 -11.80 1.81
C ASP A 136 11.47 -11.62 3.33
N ARG A 137 10.62 -10.67 3.75
CA ARG A 137 10.20 -10.50 5.15
C ARG A 137 9.19 -11.55 5.62
N GLY A 138 8.34 -12.01 4.72
CA GLY A 138 7.19 -12.84 5.05
C GLY A 138 6.02 -12.04 5.61
N PRO A 139 4.90 -12.74 5.92
CA PRO A 139 3.71 -12.13 6.48
C PRO A 139 3.98 -11.62 7.90
N VAL A 140 3.59 -10.39 8.18
CA VAL A 140 3.64 -9.80 9.54
C VAL A 140 2.39 -10.11 10.35
N PHE A 141 1.34 -10.65 9.71
CA PHE A 141 0.18 -11.24 10.37
C PHE A 141 -0.51 -12.27 9.46
N LYS A 142 -0.98 -13.37 10.07
CA LYS A 142 -1.85 -14.38 9.49
C LYS A 142 -3.00 -14.64 10.48
N PRO A 143 -4.27 -14.62 10.04
CA PRO A 143 -5.42 -14.97 10.88
C PRO A 143 -5.46 -16.45 11.25
#